data_AF-A0A4V6HY57-F1
#
_entry.id   AF-A0A4V6HY57-F1
#
_cell.length_a   1.000
_cell.length_b   1.000
_cell.length_c   1.000
_cell.angle_alpha   90.00
_cell.angle_beta   90.00
_cell.angle_gamma   90.00
#
_symmetry.space_group_name_H-M   'P 1'
#
loop_
_entity.id
_entity.type
_entity.pdbx_description
1 polymer ?
#
loop_
_entity_poly.entity_id
_entity_poly.type
_entity_poly.pdbx_seq_one_letter_code
_entity_poly.pdbx_strand_id
1 'polypeptide(L)'
;MCKLNELPNTEEKYNKILKYFDTGLESLDWEELNKKTWKISEDNGDYKKGVFEYATLSGEKEINFRLEIIAAFYSNQSPITRHNTNVMAIDGTWHTRRYFPAGNEGSGFRWREGTLSCVDVNADNMTPKGANNEQ
;
A
#
# COMPACT_ATOMS: atom_id res chain seq x y z
N MET A 1 4.45 6.30 -10.32
CA MET A 1 3.72 5.19 -9.69
C MET A 1 2.85 5.68 -8.55
N CYS A 2 3.42 6.38 -7.56
CA CYS A 2 2.69 6.98 -6.44
C CYS A 2 1.54 7.93 -6.85
N LYS A 3 1.61 8.54 -8.05
CA LYS A 3 0.48 9.28 -8.64
C LYS A 3 -0.80 8.45 -8.78
N LEU A 4 -0.71 7.13 -8.83
CA LEU A 4 -1.89 6.25 -8.82
C LEU A 4 -2.67 6.37 -7.51
N ASN A 5 -2.00 6.69 -6.39
CA ASN A 5 -2.66 6.86 -5.10
C ASN A 5 -3.54 8.11 -5.06
N GLU A 6 -3.27 9.10 -5.90
CA GLU A 6 -4.09 10.32 -6.03
C GLU A 6 -5.44 10.05 -6.72
N LEU A 7 -5.54 8.97 -7.52
CA LEU A 7 -6.76 8.64 -8.24
C LEU A 7 -7.91 8.32 -7.27
N PRO A 8 -9.17 8.61 -7.66
CA PRO A 8 -10.35 8.17 -6.91
C PRO A 8 -10.35 6.65 -6.69
N ASN A 9 -10.88 6.22 -5.55
CA ASN A 9 -10.92 4.80 -5.16
C ASN A 9 -12.03 4.05 -5.92
N THR A 10 -11.78 3.78 -7.20
CA THR A 10 -12.66 3.05 -8.12
C THR A 10 -12.04 1.73 -8.55
N GLU A 11 -12.84 0.85 -9.17
CA GLU A 11 -12.33 -0.41 -9.74
C GLU A 11 -11.28 -0.18 -10.84
N GLU A 12 -11.36 0.95 -11.56
CA GLU A 12 -10.35 1.31 -12.56
C GLU A 12 -8.98 1.55 -11.90
N LYS A 13 -8.93 2.33 -10.80
CA LYS A 13 -7.68 2.53 -10.03
C LYS A 13 -7.14 1.20 -9.53
N TYR A 14 -8.01 0.38 -8.93
CA TYR A 14 -7.62 -0.88 -8.33
C TYR A 14 -7.04 -1.84 -9.37
N ASN A 15 -7.69 -1.99 -10.52
CA ASN A 15 -7.15 -2.79 -11.63
C ASN A 15 -5.85 -2.20 -12.20
N LYS A 16 -5.67 -0.87 -12.25
CA LYS A 16 -4.40 -0.24 -12.63
C LYS A 16 -3.26 -0.62 -11.67
N ILE A 17 -3.51 -0.63 -10.37
CA ILE A 17 -2.54 -1.07 -9.36
C ILE A 17 -2.24 -2.57 -9.53
N LEU A 18 -3.28 -3.41 -9.56
CA LEU A 18 -3.14 -4.86 -9.63
C LEU A 18 -2.49 -5.34 -10.93
N LYS A 19 -2.61 -4.60 -12.03
CA LYS A 19 -1.92 -4.90 -13.29
C LYS A 19 -0.40 -4.96 -13.12
N TYR A 20 0.18 -4.19 -12.20
CA TYR A 20 1.60 -4.31 -11.90
C TYR A 20 1.97 -5.65 -11.29
N PHE A 21 1.02 -6.38 -10.71
CA PHE A 21 1.17 -7.71 -10.12
C PHE A 21 0.69 -8.82 -11.06
N ASP A 22 0.51 -8.52 -12.35
CA ASP A 22 0.00 -9.46 -13.37
C ASP A 22 -1.37 -10.06 -13.00
N THR A 23 -2.20 -9.29 -12.29
CA THR A 23 -3.54 -9.69 -11.87
C THR A 23 -4.54 -8.52 -11.99
N GLY A 24 -5.78 -8.77 -11.61
CA GLY A 24 -6.87 -7.79 -11.53
C GLY A 24 -7.81 -8.16 -10.38
N LEU A 25 -8.79 -7.31 -10.08
CA LEU A 25 -9.72 -7.53 -8.97
C LEU A 25 -10.46 -8.87 -9.05
N GLU A 26 -10.80 -9.28 -10.28
CA GLU A 26 -11.52 -10.53 -10.57
C GLU A 26 -10.64 -11.77 -10.40
N SER A 27 -9.35 -11.67 -10.74
CA SER A 27 -8.41 -12.79 -10.74
C SER A 27 -7.50 -12.84 -9.51
N LEU A 28 -7.62 -11.87 -8.61
CA LEU A 28 -6.83 -11.81 -7.39
C LEU A 28 -7.20 -13.00 -6.49
N ASP A 29 -6.19 -13.70 -5.99
CA ASP A 29 -6.38 -14.73 -4.99
C ASP A 29 -6.66 -14.09 -3.63
N TRP A 30 -7.94 -13.80 -3.40
CA TRP A 30 -8.41 -13.20 -2.15
C TRP A 30 -8.17 -14.12 -0.95
N GLU A 31 -8.18 -15.45 -1.13
CA GLU A 31 -7.95 -16.38 -0.03
C GLU A 31 -6.50 -16.29 0.45
N GLU A 32 -5.54 -16.32 -0.47
CA GLU A 32 -4.11 -16.15 -0.14
C GLU A 32 -3.85 -14.76 0.46
N LEU A 33 -4.41 -13.71 -0.13
CA LEU A 33 -4.27 -12.34 0.38
C LEU A 33 -4.77 -12.20 1.81
N ASN A 34 -5.86 -12.87 2.17
CA ASN A 34 -6.46 -12.75 3.50
C ASN A 34 -5.72 -13.51 4.60
N LYS A 35 -4.79 -14.41 4.27
CA LYS A 35 -3.96 -15.09 5.29
C LYS A 35 -3.10 -14.13 6.09
N LYS A 36 -2.85 -12.94 5.55
CA LYS A 36 -2.05 -11.87 6.17
C LYS A 36 -2.88 -10.70 6.65
N THR A 37 -4.22 -10.76 6.59
CA THR A 37 -5.07 -9.65 7.05
C THR A 37 -4.89 -9.40 8.53
N TRP A 38 -4.72 -8.14 8.91
CA TRP A 38 -4.64 -7.72 10.31
C TRP A 38 -5.68 -6.65 10.63
N LYS A 39 -6.04 -6.55 11.91
CA LYS A 39 -6.86 -5.46 12.42
C LYS A 39 -5.98 -4.25 12.69
N ILE A 40 -6.35 -3.09 12.17
CA ILE A 40 -5.65 -1.83 12.38
C ILE A 40 -5.93 -1.36 13.82
N SER A 41 -4.87 -0.97 14.53
CA SER A 41 -4.99 -0.46 15.89
C SER A 41 -5.65 0.92 15.91
N GLU A 42 -6.45 1.22 16.93
CA GLU A 42 -7.23 2.47 17.00
C GLU A 42 -6.37 3.73 17.14
N ASP A 43 -5.13 3.60 17.59
CA ASP A 43 -4.12 4.66 17.70
C ASP A 43 -3.34 4.89 16.40
N ASN A 44 -3.55 4.06 15.37
CA ASN A 44 -2.92 4.23 14.07
C ASN A 44 -3.59 5.38 13.29
N GLY A 45 -2.79 6.22 12.63
CA GLY A 45 -3.28 7.35 11.83
C GLY A 45 -4.23 6.97 10.69
N ASP A 46 -4.12 5.73 10.18
CA ASP A 46 -5.00 5.21 9.14
C ASP A 46 -6.32 4.63 9.68
N TYR A 47 -6.43 4.39 11.00
CA TYR A 47 -7.64 3.83 11.57
C TYR A 47 -8.82 4.81 11.44
N LYS A 48 -9.91 4.32 10.87
CA LYS A 48 -11.19 5.04 10.81
C LYS A 48 -12.31 4.07 11.12
N LYS A 49 -12.95 4.24 12.28
CA LYS A 49 -14.07 3.37 12.71
C LYS A 49 -15.17 3.32 11.64
N GLY A 50 -15.60 2.10 11.31
CA GLY A 50 -16.60 1.83 10.28
C GLY A 50 -16.09 1.94 8.84
N VAL A 51 -14.81 2.27 8.64
CA VAL A 51 -14.24 2.58 7.32
C VAL A 51 -12.92 1.82 7.07
N PHE A 52 -11.91 2.00 7.91
CA PHE A 52 -10.59 1.34 7.84
C PHE A 52 -10.31 0.67 9.18
N GLU A 53 -10.76 -0.57 9.32
CA GLU A 53 -10.55 -1.39 10.53
C GLU A 53 -9.63 -2.58 10.26
N TYR A 54 -9.52 -3.00 9.01
CA TYR A 54 -8.71 -4.12 8.57
C TYR A 54 -7.85 -3.70 7.39
N ALA A 55 -6.63 -4.22 7.35
CA ALA A 55 -5.73 -4.06 6.24
C ALA A 55 -5.08 -5.39 5.85
N THR A 56 -4.70 -5.48 4.59
CA THR A 56 -3.82 -6.54 4.09
C THR A 56 -2.89 -5.97 3.02
N LEU A 57 -1.78 -6.66 2.76
CA LEU A 57 -0.80 -6.31 1.74
C LEU A 57 -0.69 -7.44 0.73
N SER A 58 -0.46 -7.08 -0.54
CA SER A 58 0.09 -8.04 -1.50
C SER A 58 1.47 -8.50 -1.06
N GLY A 59 1.98 -9.55 -1.72
CA GLY A 59 3.42 -9.79 -1.72
C GLY A 59 4.18 -8.61 -2.32
N GLU A 60 5.42 -8.44 -1.87
CA GLU A 60 6.41 -7.56 -2.51
C GLU A 60 6.66 -8.02 -3.94
N LYS A 61 6.70 -7.07 -4.87
CA LYS A 61 7.07 -7.32 -6.26
C LYS A 61 8.23 -6.43 -6.66
N GLU A 62 9.35 -7.06 -6.99
CA GLU A 62 10.46 -6.38 -7.64
C GLU A 62 10.11 -6.05 -9.09
N ILE A 63 10.10 -4.76 -9.43
CA ILE A 63 9.94 -4.30 -10.82
C ILE A 63 11.31 -4.24 -11.51
N ASN A 64 12.35 -3.89 -10.75
CA ASN A 64 13.76 -4.01 -11.10
C ASN A 64 14.63 -3.86 -9.84
N PHE A 65 15.95 -4.01 -10.00
CA PHE A 65 16.96 -3.93 -8.93
C PHE A 65 16.98 -2.65 -8.06
N ARG A 66 16.18 -1.63 -8.37
CA ARG A 66 16.01 -0.42 -7.56
C ARG A 66 14.60 -0.16 -7.11
N LEU A 67 13.60 -0.85 -7.67
CA LEU A 67 12.20 -0.52 -7.46
C LEU A 67 11.42 -1.76 -7.08
N GLU A 68 10.82 -1.67 -5.91
CA GLU A 68 9.94 -2.68 -5.35
C GLU A 68 8.59 -2.05 -5.04
N ILE A 69 7.53 -2.83 -5.15
CA ILE A 69 6.16 -2.37 -4.90
C ILE A 69 5.35 -3.35 -4.05
N ILE A 70 4.37 -2.79 -3.36
CA ILE A 70 3.35 -3.51 -2.60
C ILE A 70 2.00 -2.81 -2.85
N ALA A 71 0.91 -3.59 -2.94
CA ALA A 71 -0.44 -3.05 -2.91
C ALA A 71 -1.02 -3.20 -1.49
N ALA A 72 -1.50 -2.10 -0.92
CA ALA A 72 -2.18 -2.07 0.37
C ALA A 72 -3.70 -1.99 0.15
N PHE A 73 -4.44 -2.77 0.94
CA PHE A 73 -5.90 -2.87 0.85
C PHE A 73 -6.50 -2.56 2.22
N TYR A 74 -7.49 -1.67 2.27
CA TYR A 74 -8.16 -1.27 3.50
C TYR A 74 -9.66 -1.55 3.42
N SER A 75 -10.22 -2.09 4.51
CA SER A 75 -11.64 -2.40 4.63
C SER A 75 -12.13 -2.16 6.05
N ASN A 76 -13.44 -2.09 6.22
CA ASN A 76 -14.10 -2.14 7.53
C ASN A 76 -14.47 -3.56 7.96
N GLN A 77 -14.22 -4.56 7.12
CA GLN A 77 -14.59 -5.96 7.36
C GLN A 77 -13.44 -6.91 7.03
N SER A 78 -13.47 -8.08 7.68
CA SER A 78 -12.61 -9.22 7.36
C SER A 78 -13.47 -10.47 7.18
N PRO A 79 -13.24 -11.30 6.15
CA PRO A 79 -12.18 -11.17 5.14
C PRO A 79 -12.42 -10.02 4.16
N ILE A 80 -11.32 -9.48 3.63
CA ILE A 80 -11.31 -8.44 2.61
C ILE A 80 -11.63 -9.08 1.26
N THR A 81 -12.48 -8.45 0.47
CA THR A 81 -12.96 -8.91 -0.83
C THR A 81 -13.00 -7.74 -1.80
N ARG A 82 -13.20 -8.02 -3.10
CA ARG A 82 -13.40 -6.97 -4.11
C ARG A 82 -14.54 -6.01 -3.79
N HIS A 83 -15.54 -6.45 -3.01
CA HIS A 83 -16.77 -5.69 -2.74
C HIS A 83 -16.69 -4.80 -1.50
N ASN A 84 -15.90 -5.20 -0.49
CA ASN A 84 -15.76 -4.44 0.76
C ASN A 84 -14.40 -3.72 0.87
N THR A 85 -13.57 -3.76 -0.18
CA THR A 85 -12.34 -2.96 -0.24
C THR A 85 -12.72 -1.48 -0.40
N ASN A 86 -12.41 -0.69 0.62
CA ASN A 86 -12.75 0.73 0.68
C ASN A 86 -11.66 1.62 0.07
N VAL A 87 -10.39 1.25 0.24
CA VAL A 87 -9.23 1.93 -0.35
C VAL A 87 -8.20 0.90 -0.79
N MET A 88 -7.56 1.18 -1.94
CA MET A 88 -6.35 0.49 -2.36
C MET A 88 -5.28 1.52 -2.68
N ALA A 89 -4.07 1.31 -2.16
CA ALA A 89 -2.90 2.13 -2.43
C ALA A 89 -1.77 1.26 -2.98
N ILE A 90 -0.86 1.87 -3.73
CA ILE A 90 0.41 1.26 -4.14
C ILE A 90 1.54 1.95 -3.40
N ASP A 91 2.26 1.18 -2.61
CA ASP A 91 3.52 1.58 -2.02
C ASP A 91 4.64 1.17 -2.95
N GLY A 92 5.60 2.07 -3.15
CA GLY A 92 6.77 1.82 -3.96
C GLY A 92 8.01 2.28 -3.24
N THR A 93 8.98 1.40 -3.08
CA THR A 93 10.29 1.70 -2.47
C THR A 93 11.34 1.80 -3.56
N TRP A 94 12.03 2.93 -3.61
CA TRP A 94 13.12 3.20 -4.55
C TRP A 94 14.47 3.28 -3.84
N HIS A 95 15.38 2.39 -4.22
CA HIS A 95 16.79 2.39 -3.80
C HIS A 95 17.57 3.47 -4.53
N THR A 96 17.94 4.54 -3.82
CA THR A 96 18.58 5.71 -4.43
C THR A 96 20.04 5.48 -4.84
N ARG A 97 20.67 4.42 -4.32
CA ARG A 97 22.12 4.15 -4.41
C ARG A 97 23.00 5.27 -3.84
N ARG A 98 22.41 6.16 -3.03
CA ARG A 98 23.13 7.18 -2.26
C ARG A 98 23.31 6.66 -0.85
N TYR A 99 24.55 6.68 -0.36
CA TYR A 99 24.90 6.17 0.96
C TYR A 99 25.29 7.32 1.87
N PHE A 100 24.83 7.27 3.12
CA PHE A 100 25.19 8.23 4.15
C PHE A 100 25.69 7.51 5.40
N PRO A 101 26.59 8.14 6.18
CA PRO A 101 27.00 7.60 7.47
C PRO A 101 25.80 7.54 8.42
N ALA A 102 25.56 6.38 9.01
CA ALA A 102 24.54 6.15 10.02
C ALA A 102 25.14 5.37 11.19
N GLY A 103 24.49 5.45 12.36
CA GLY A 103 24.97 4.85 13.60
C GLY A 103 25.41 5.89 14.62
N ASN A 104 25.84 5.41 15.79
CA ASN A 104 26.08 6.23 16.96
C ASN A 104 27.44 5.87 17.56
N GLU A 105 28.03 6.76 18.35
CA GLU A 105 29.17 6.40 19.20
C GLU A 105 28.80 5.24 20.13
N GLY A 106 29.63 4.20 20.14
CA GLY A 106 29.44 2.97 20.90
C GLY A 106 28.96 1.75 20.09
N SER A 107 28.22 1.96 18.98
CA SER A 107 27.75 0.87 18.10
C SER A 107 28.45 0.81 16.74
N GLY A 108 29.25 1.83 16.41
CA GLY A 108 29.99 1.96 15.16
C GLY A 108 29.21 2.69 14.06
N PHE A 109 29.95 3.24 13.09
CA PHE A 109 29.41 3.87 11.89
C PHE A 109 29.26 2.86 10.76
N ARG A 110 28.11 2.87 10.09
CA ARG A 110 27.84 2.08 8.89
C ARG A 110 27.30 2.95 7.76
N TRP A 111 27.63 2.57 6.53
CA TRP A 111 27.00 3.17 5.35
C TRP A 111 25.59 2.64 5.20
N ARG A 112 24.59 3.53 5.28
CA ARG A 112 23.18 3.20 5.03
C ARG A 112 22.78 3.76 3.68
N GLU A 113 22.15 2.93 2.85
CA GLU A 113 21.53 3.41 1.61
C GLU A 113 20.28 4.23 1.92
N GLY A 114 20.09 5.35 1.23
CA GLY A 114 18.84 6.09 1.22
C GLY A 114 17.78 5.41 0.35
N THR A 115 16.58 5.30 0.89
CA THR A 115 15.38 4.87 0.18
C THR A 115 14.41 6.02 0.05
N LEU A 116 13.62 6.04 -1.02
CA LEU A 116 12.46 6.92 -1.18
C LEU A 116 11.22 6.05 -1.33
N SER A 117 10.16 6.40 -0.63
CA SER A 117 8.87 5.70 -0.66
C SER A 117 7.77 6.60 -1.23
N CYS A 118 6.60 6.04 -1.52
CA CYS A 118 5.48 6.83 -2.02
C CYS A 118 5.01 7.90 -1.01
N VAL A 119 5.03 7.57 0.28
CA VAL A 119 4.70 8.52 1.36
C VAL A 119 5.68 9.69 1.47
N ASP A 120 6.92 9.56 0.96
CA ASP A 120 7.88 10.67 0.91
C ASP A 120 7.58 11.66 -0.23
N VAL A 121 6.77 11.26 -1.22
CA VAL A 121 6.56 12.00 -2.47
C VAL A 121 5.14 12.56 -2.59
N ASN A 122 4.12 11.86 -2.07
CA ASN A 122 2.75 12.37 -2.04
C ASN A 122 1.89 11.72 -0.94
N ALA A 123 0.78 12.36 -0.59
CA ALA A 123 -0.24 11.81 0.29
C ALA A 123 -1.21 10.90 -0.47
N ASP A 124 -1.57 9.77 0.13
CA ASP A 124 -2.53 8.82 -0.45
C ASP A 124 -3.96 9.35 -0.41
N ASN A 125 -4.75 9.10 -1.47
CA ASN A 125 -6.18 9.38 -1.43
C ASN A 125 -6.88 8.35 -0.54
N MET A 126 -7.03 8.70 0.74
CA MET A 126 -7.70 7.91 1.78
C MET A 126 -9.21 8.20 1.88
N THR A 127 -9.81 8.68 0.78
CA THR A 127 -11.26 8.84 0.64
C THR A 127 -11.88 7.50 0.25
N PRO A 128 -12.80 6.92 1.04
CA PRO A 128 -13.37 5.61 0.75
C PRO A 128 -14.12 5.54 -0.59
N LYS A 129 -14.09 4.37 -1.24
CA LYS A 129 -14.94 4.05 -2.40
C LYS A 129 -16.40 4.39 -2.09
N GLY A 130 -17.05 5.13 -2.99
CA GLY A 130 -18.47 5.51 -2.85
C GLY A 130 -18.75 6.72 -1.95
N ALA A 131 -17.76 7.34 -1.31
CA ALA A 131 -17.99 8.49 -0.41
C ALA A 131 -18.55 9.74 -1.12
N ASN A 132 -18.40 9.86 -2.44
CA ASN A 132 -18.83 11.02 -3.23
C ASN A 132 -20.01 10.73 -4.18
N ASN A 133 -20.79 9.66 -3.96
CA ASN A 133 -21.85 9.22 -4.89
C ASN A 133 -21.34 8.95 -6.32
N GLU A 134 -20.07 8.53 -6.47
CA GLU A 134 -19.56 8.05 -7.76
C GLU A 134 -20.32 6.78 -8.13
N GLN A 135 -21.19 6.89 -9.15
CA GLN A 135 -21.96 5.81 -9.78
C GLN A 135 -21.06 4.86 -10.56
#